data_AF-A0A6L9QE55-F1
#
_entry.id   AF-A0A6L9QE55-F1
#
_cell.length_a   1.000
_cell.length_b   1.000
_cell.length_c   1.000
_cell.angle_alpha   90.00
_cell.angle_beta   90.00
_cell.angle_gamma   90.00
#
_symmetry.space_group_name_H-M   'P 1'
#
loop_
_entity.id
_entity.type
_entity.pdbx_description
1 polymer ?
#
loop_
_entity_poly.entity_id
_entity_poly.type
_entity_poly.pdbx_seq_one_letter_code
_entity_poly.pdbx_strand_id
1 'polypeptide(L)'
;TAVTLAVRAALRDRAPESVRGVAVCSTSGTVLLTDPDGRPLTGGLMYDDARAAGEARRAQEAGAELWERLGHRVQPSWALAKVLWL
;
A
#
# COMPACT_ATOMS: atom_id res chain seq x y z
N THR A 1 12.33 10.51 10.73
CA THR A 1 12.21 9.48 9.66
C THR A 1 12.72 10.07 8.35
N ALA A 2 12.89 9.26 7.29
CA ALA A 2 13.30 9.76 5.97
C ALA A 2 12.38 10.88 5.45
N VAL A 3 11.07 10.74 5.65
CA VAL A 3 10.07 11.77 5.30
C VAL A 3 10.32 13.09 6.05
N THR A 4 10.57 13.05 7.36
CA THR A 4 10.88 14.26 8.14
C THR A 4 12.10 14.98 7.60
N LEU A 5 13.16 14.24 7.25
CA LEU A 5 14.39 14.81 6.70
C LEU A 5 14.14 15.44 5.33
N ALA A 6 13.43 14.76 4.45
CA ALA A 6 13.07 15.26 3.12
C ALA A 6 12.21 16.53 3.21
N VAL A 7 11.19 16.55 4.08
CA VAL A 7 10.32 17.72 4.27
C VAL A 7 11.10 18.90 4.85
N ARG A 8 11.93 18.68 5.87
CA ARG A 8 12.78 19.74 6.43
C ARG A 8 13.75 20.31 5.40
N ALA A 9 14.32 19.46 4.55
CA ALA A 9 15.19 19.91 3.47
C ALA A 9 14.41 20.74 2.44
N ALA A 10 13.23 20.28 2.02
CA ALA A 10 12.39 20.98 1.04
C ALA A 10 11.84 22.33 1.54
N LEU A 11 11.66 22.49 2.86
CA LEU A 11 11.12 23.70 3.48
C LEU A 11 12.19 24.63 4.07
N ARG A 12 13.49 24.29 3.95
CA ARG A 12 14.60 24.98 4.63
C ARG A 12 14.57 26.50 4.49
N ASP A 13 14.28 26.98 3.28
CA ASP A 13 14.32 28.40 2.92
C ASP A 13 12.92 28.97 2.67
N ARG A 14 11.89 28.35 3.25
CA ARG A 14 10.49 28.77 3.11
C ARG A 14 9.92 29.18 4.46
N ALA A 15 9.23 30.31 4.48
CA ALA A 15 8.45 30.73 5.64
C ALA A 15 7.35 29.68 5.93
N PRO A 16 7.19 29.18 7.16
CA PRO A 16 6.18 28.16 7.51
C PRO A 16 4.76 28.53 7.07
N GLU A 17 4.39 29.79 7.21
CA GLU A 17 3.10 30.39 6.82
C GLU A 17 2.82 30.33 5.30
N SER A 18 3.85 30.10 4.47
CA SER A 18 3.68 29.94 3.03
C SER A 18 3.10 28.56 2.64
N VAL A 19 3.11 27.58 3.54
CA VAL A 19 2.58 26.24 3.28
C VAL A 19 1.07 26.25 3.51
N ARG A 20 0.31 26.20 2.42
CA ARG A 20 -1.16 26.26 2.46
C ARG A 20 -1.86 24.91 2.42
N GLY A 21 -1.11 23.82 2.19
CA GLY A 21 -1.65 22.47 2.13
C GLY A 21 -0.57 21.41 1.98
N VAL A 22 -0.95 20.16 2.20
CA VAL A 22 -0.10 18.98 2.07
C VAL A 22 -0.88 17.91 1.30
N ALA A 23 -0.23 17.28 0.33
CA ALA A 23 -0.71 16.09 -0.33
C ALA A 23 0.32 14.97 -0.12
N VAL A 24 -0.17 13.74 0.00
CA VAL A 24 0.66 12.54 0.15
C VAL A 24 0.25 11.54 -0.92
N CYS A 25 1.23 10.94 -1.57
CA CYS A 25 1.05 9.74 -2.40
C CYS A 25 1.89 8.62 -1.83
N SER A 26 1.50 7.38 -2.12
CA SER A 26 2.24 6.18 -1.73
C SER A 26 2.27 5.17 -2.86
N THR A 27 3.05 4.12 -2.69
CA THR A 27 3.10 2.99 -3.61
C THR A 27 1.85 2.12 -3.48
N SER A 28 1.14 1.94 -4.59
CA SER A 28 -0.07 1.10 -4.66
C SER A 28 0.20 -0.34 -4.24
N GLY A 29 -0.71 -0.98 -3.51
CA GLY A 29 -0.56 -2.39 -3.12
C GLY A 29 0.45 -2.66 -1.99
N THR A 30 0.95 -1.61 -1.32
CA THR A 30 1.72 -1.74 -0.08
C THR A 30 0.76 -1.95 1.10
N VAL A 31 0.95 -3.00 1.90
CA VAL A 31 0.06 -3.33 3.02
C VAL A 31 0.81 -3.66 4.31
N LEU A 32 0.21 -3.34 5.45
CA LEU A 32 0.61 -3.79 6.79
C LEU A 32 -0.64 -3.89 7.67
N LEU A 33 -0.57 -4.66 8.76
CA LEU A 33 -1.67 -4.75 9.73
C LEU A 33 -1.48 -3.71 10.83
N THR A 34 -2.58 -3.14 11.31
CA THR A 34 -2.57 -2.23 12.46
C THR A 34 -3.49 -2.73 13.57
N ASP A 35 -3.24 -2.25 14.79
CA ASP A 35 -4.24 -2.29 15.86
C ASP A 35 -5.39 -1.28 15.58
N PRO A 36 -6.45 -1.24 16.40
CA PRO A 36 -7.53 -0.26 16.27
C PRO A 36 -7.11 1.20 16.43
N ASP A 37 -5.96 1.48 17.07
CA ASP A 37 -5.40 2.82 17.22
C ASP A 37 -4.49 3.21 16.03
N GLY A 38 -4.34 2.34 15.04
CA GLY A 38 -3.50 2.55 13.85
C GLY A 38 -2.02 2.29 14.08
N ARG A 39 -1.61 1.67 15.19
CA ARG A 39 -0.21 1.27 15.40
C ARG A 39 0.13 0.07 14.53
N PRO A 40 1.26 0.09 13.79
CA PRO A 40 1.66 -1.02 12.93
C PRO A 40 2.00 -2.27 13.76
N LEU A 41 1.38 -3.39 13.43
CA LEU A 41 1.64 -4.72 14.01
C LEU A 41 2.61 -5.54 13.14
N THR A 42 2.72 -5.22 11.85
CA THR A 42 3.62 -5.88 10.91
C THR A 42 4.46 -4.87 10.13
N GLY A 43 5.55 -5.35 9.51
CA GLY A 43 6.28 -4.57 8.51
C GLY A 43 5.44 -4.40 7.23
N GLY A 44 5.68 -3.31 6.49
CA GLY A 44 5.06 -3.09 5.19
C GLY A 44 5.49 -4.13 4.16
N LEU A 45 4.53 -4.85 3.58
CA LEU A 45 4.72 -5.65 2.38
C LEU A 45 4.69 -4.72 1.18
N MET A 46 5.87 -4.41 0.63
CA MET A 46 6.08 -3.42 -0.43
C MET A 46 5.32 -3.75 -1.71
N TYR A 47 5.06 -2.75 -2.56
CA TYR A 47 4.23 -2.90 -3.77
C TYR A 47 4.70 -4.01 -4.72
N ASP A 48 6.00 -4.25 -4.80
CA ASP A 48 6.67 -5.23 -5.65
C ASP A 48 6.81 -6.62 -5.00
N ASP A 49 6.40 -6.77 -3.74
CA ASP A 49 6.38 -8.05 -3.06
C ASP A 49 5.33 -8.98 -3.68
N ALA A 50 5.78 -10.12 -4.22
CA ALA A 50 4.94 -11.10 -4.91
C ALA A 50 4.84 -12.45 -4.18
N ARG A 51 5.11 -12.49 -2.86
CA ARG A 51 5.14 -13.74 -2.09
C ARG A 51 3.82 -14.50 -2.06
N ALA A 52 2.70 -13.78 -2.20
CA ALA A 52 1.34 -14.28 -2.04
C ALA A 52 0.76 -14.93 -3.32
N ALA A 53 1.57 -15.74 -4.02
CA ALA A 53 1.16 -16.32 -5.30
C ALA A 53 0.04 -17.37 -5.14
N GLY A 54 0.07 -18.15 -4.05
CA GLY A 54 -0.97 -19.14 -3.75
C GLY A 54 -2.32 -18.47 -3.46
N GLU A 55 -2.29 -17.38 -2.70
CA GLU A 55 -3.46 -16.60 -2.30
C GLU A 55 -4.05 -15.83 -3.48
N ALA A 56 -3.21 -15.30 -4.37
CA ALA A 56 -3.68 -14.69 -5.61
C ALA A 56 -4.43 -15.69 -6.48
N ARG A 57 -3.92 -16.93 -6.62
CA ARG A 57 -4.63 -18.00 -7.33
C ARG A 57 -5.98 -18.31 -6.68
N ARG A 58 -5.99 -18.49 -5.36
CA ARG A 58 -7.23 -18.75 -4.60
C ARG A 58 -8.26 -17.61 -4.77
N ALA A 59 -7.82 -16.36 -4.71
CA ALA A 59 -8.67 -15.19 -4.93
C ALA A 59 -9.20 -15.11 -6.37
N GLN A 60 -8.37 -15.45 -7.36
CA GLN A 60 -8.77 -15.52 -8.76
C GLN A 60 -9.88 -16.56 -8.97
N GLU A 61 -9.71 -17.77 -8.41
CA GLU A 61 -10.69 -18.85 -8.50
C GLU A 61 -12.00 -18.50 -7.80
N ALA A 62 -11.93 -17.95 -6.58
CA ALA A 62 -13.11 -17.61 -5.79
C ALA A 62 -13.95 -16.47 -6.39
N GLY A 63 -13.35 -15.56 -7.16
CA GLY A 63 -14.01 -14.40 -7.75
C GLY A 63 -14.10 -14.45 -9.28
N ALA A 64 -13.96 -15.62 -9.91
CA ALA A 64 -13.73 -15.76 -11.35
C ALA A 64 -14.67 -14.91 -12.22
N GLU A 65 -15.98 -14.98 -11.99
CA GLU A 65 -16.99 -14.21 -12.75
C GLU A 65 -16.84 -12.69 -12.56
N LEU A 66 -16.50 -12.25 -11.34
CA LEU A 66 -16.28 -10.84 -11.05
C LEU A 66 -15.03 -10.32 -11.76
N TRP A 67 -13.94 -11.08 -11.68
CA TRP A 67 -12.67 -10.71 -12.28
C TRP A 67 -12.77 -10.65 -13.80
N GLU A 68 -13.47 -11.61 -14.41
CA GLU A 68 -13.78 -11.62 -15.84
C GLU A 68 -14.57 -10.36 -16.24
N ARG A 69 -15.67 -10.08 -15.52
CA ARG A 69 -16.50 -8.89 -15.80
C ARG A 69 -15.71 -7.57 -15.65
N LEU A 70 -14.75 -7.52 -14.74
CA LEU A 70 -13.89 -6.35 -14.52
C LEU A 70 -12.69 -6.29 -15.47
N GLY A 71 -12.43 -7.33 -16.28
CA GLY A 71 -11.25 -7.40 -17.13
C GLY A 71 -9.94 -7.41 -16.34
N HIS A 72 -9.94 -8.06 -15.18
CA HIS A 72 -8.82 -8.07 -14.26
C HIS A 72 -8.32 -9.47 -13.95
N ARG A 73 -7.00 -9.59 -13.77
CA ARG A 73 -6.35 -10.79 -13.24
C ARG A 73 -5.70 -10.43 -11.92
N VAL A 74 -6.05 -11.16 -10.87
CA VAL A 74 -5.48 -10.94 -9.55
C VAL A 74 -3.97 -11.20 -9.59
N GLN A 75 -3.19 -10.21 -9.16
CA GLN A 75 -1.73 -10.33 -9.10
C GLN A 75 -1.27 -10.65 -7.67
N PRO A 76 -0.19 -11.43 -7.50
CA PRO A 76 0.40 -11.71 -6.18
C PRO A 76 0.81 -10.44 -5.40
N SER A 77 1.11 -9.36 -6.13
CA SER A 77 1.50 -8.08 -5.56
C SER A 77 0.33 -7.20 -5.11
N TRP A 78 -0.92 -7.58 -5.39
CA TRP A 78 -2.08 -6.81 -4.97
C TRP A 78 -2.34 -6.95 -3.48
N ALA A 79 -2.92 -5.89 -2.89
CA ALA A 79 -3.30 -5.87 -1.49
C ALA A 79 -4.18 -7.07 -1.10
N LEU A 80 -5.12 -7.47 -1.96
CA LEU A 80 -5.99 -8.62 -1.73
C LEU A 80 -5.21 -9.92 -1.49
N ALA A 81 -4.23 -10.22 -2.35
CA ALA A 81 -3.42 -11.44 -2.21
C ALA A 81 -2.57 -11.39 -0.93
N LYS A 82 -1.94 -10.25 -0.65
CA LYS A 82 -1.10 -10.07 0.53
C LYS A 82 -1.88 -10.14 1.85
N VAL A 83 -3.11 -9.61 1.89
CA VAL A 83 -3.96 -9.69 3.07
C VAL A 83 -4.44 -11.13 3.32
N LEU A 84 -4.66 -11.93 2.27
CA LEU A 84 -4.98 -13.35 2.43
C LEU A 84 -3.79 -14.20 2.90
N TRP A 85 -2.55 -13.71 2.72
CA TRP A 85 -1.33 -14.40 3.12
C TRP A 85 -0.97 -14.15 4.58
N LEU A 86 -1.34 -12.97 5.10
CA LEU A 86 -1.18 -12.56 6.50
C LEU A 86 -2.22 -13.24 7.40
#